data_AF-A0A8G2BKN6-F1
#
_entry.id   AF-A0A8G2BKN6-F1
#
_cell.length_a   1.000
_cell.length_b   1.000
_cell.length_c   1.000
_cell.angle_alpha   90.00
_cell.angle_beta   90.00
_cell.angle_gamma   90.00
#
_symmetry.space_group_name_H-M   'P 1'
#
loop_
_entity.id
_entity.type
_entity.pdbx_description
1 polymer ?
#
loop_
_entity_poly.entity_id
_entity_poly.type
_entity_poly.pdbx_seq_one_letter_code
_entity_poly.pdbx_strand_id
1 'polypeptide(L)'
;MTDDPAAQPELQAEIAAVAAQIDDLAAGTTDRAALEQRVSRLCDAVLARPPAEAKALLPVLEQLIARLDAAATAIQQRGDGGDSPPPARSARSAAAAYGAGQTRRRRGF
;
A
#
# COMPACT_ATOMS: atom_id res chain seq x y z
N MET A 1 15.92 -23.56 26.15
CA MET A 1 14.98 -22.47 25.83
C MET A 1 15.82 -21.20 25.81
N THR A 2 16.44 -20.96 24.66
CA THR A 2 17.40 -19.87 24.45
C THR A 2 16.56 -18.67 24.02
N ASP A 3 16.27 -17.80 24.99
CA ASP A 3 15.89 -16.41 24.71
C ASP A 3 17.14 -15.80 24.05
N ASP A 4 17.12 -15.67 22.72
CA ASP A 4 18.27 -15.14 21.98
C ASP A 4 18.14 -13.61 21.99
N PRO A 5 18.88 -12.88 22.85
CA PRO A 5 18.74 -11.43 22.98
C PRO A 5 19.15 -10.71 21.69
N ALA A 6 19.82 -11.40 20.75
CA ALA A 6 20.15 -10.89 19.43
C ALA A 6 18.93 -10.85 18.48
N ALA A 7 17.89 -11.68 18.71
CA ALA A 7 16.69 -11.67 17.88
C ALA A 7 15.77 -10.46 18.17
N GLN A 8 15.88 -9.84 19.34
CA GLN A 8 15.10 -8.65 19.72
C GLN A 8 15.51 -7.37 18.96
N PRO A 9 16.81 -7.00 18.84
CA PRO A 9 17.21 -5.79 18.11
C PRO A 9 16.94 -5.87 16.61
N GLU A 10 17.07 -7.03 15.98
CA GLU A 10 16.76 -7.21 14.56
C GLU A 10 15.28 -6.97 14.27
N LEU A 11 14.39 -7.51 15.12
CA LEU A 11 12.96 -7.28 14.98
C LEU A 11 12.60 -5.80 15.21
N GLN A 12 13.20 -5.18 16.22
CA GLN A 12 13.00 -3.76 16.49
C GLN A 12 13.45 -2.89 15.31
N ALA A 13 14.56 -3.27 14.66
CA ALA A 13 15.05 -2.62 13.46
C ALA A 13 14.10 -2.80 12.26
N GLU A 14 13.53 -4.00 12.07
CA GLU A 14 12.54 -4.22 11.01
C GLU A 14 11.24 -3.45 11.28
N ILE A 15 10.77 -3.39 12.52
CA ILE A 15 9.62 -2.56 12.91
C ILE A 15 9.88 -1.09 12.59
N ALA A 16 11.07 -0.57 12.95
CA ALA A 16 11.44 0.80 12.66
C ALA A 16 11.55 1.07 11.15
N ALA A 17 12.08 0.10 10.39
CA ALA A 17 12.18 0.20 8.94
C ALA A 17 10.81 0.19 8.25
N VAL A 18 9.87 -0.64 8.73
CA VAL A 18 8.48 -0.63 8.27
C VAL A 18 7.82 0.71 8.60
N ALA A 19 7.99 1.23 9.81
CA ALA A 19 7.46 2.54 10.19
C ALA A 19 7.97 3.67 9.28
N ALA A 20 9.27 3.69 8.97
CA ALA A 20 9.85 4.68 8.05
C ALA A 20 9.29 4.54 6.62
N GLN A 21 9.16 3.31 6.11
CA GLN A 21 8.59 3.08 4.79
C GLN A 21 7.11 3.46 4.69
N ILE A 22 6.34 3.36 5.78
CA ILE A 22 4.95 3.86 5.82
C ILE A 22 4.94 5.38 5.66
N ASP A 23 5.85 6.09 6.31
CA ASP A 23 5.96 7.55 6.18
C ASP A 23 6.41 7.95 4.76
N ASP A 24 7.34 7.19 4.18
CA ASP A 24 7.78 7.39 2.79
C ASP A 24 6.64 7.10 1.79
N LEU A 25 5.84 6.05 2.02
CA LEU A 25 4.69 5.74 1.19
C LEU A 25 3.64 6.84 1.31
N ALA A 26 3.38 7.32 2.53
CA ALA A 26 2.57 8.50 2.72
C ALA A 26 3.15 9.63 1.89
N ALA A 27 4.45 9.95 2.00
CA ALA A 27 5.11 11.01 1.24
C ALA A 27 5.08 10.85 -0.30
N GLY A 28 4.79 9.65 -0.81
CA GLY A 28 4.85 9.31 -2.24
C GLY A 28 6.26 9.06 -2.74
N THR A 29 7.20 8.76 -1.83
CA THR A 29 8.64 8.59 -2.13
C THR A 29 9.07 7.13 -2.22
N THR A 30 8.16 6.18 -1.96
CA THR A 30 8.44 4.74 -2.04
C THR A 30 7.33 3.97 -2.75
N ASP A 31 7.66 2.75 -3.18
CA ASP A 31 6.73 1.83 -3.84
C ASP A 31 5.91 1.03 -2.81
N ARG A 32 4.60 0.98 -3.04
CA ARG A 32 3.65 0.17 -2.27
C ARG A 32 4.06 -1.31 -2.23
N ALA A 33 4.56 -1.86 -3.34
CA ALA A 33 4.95 -3.26 -3.42
C ALA A 33 6.11 -3.61 -2.47
N ALA A 34 7.05 -2.68 -2.30
CA ALA A 34 8.17 -2.85 -1.38
C ALA A 34 7.71 -2.87 0.09
N LEU A 35 6.74 -2.01 0.45
CA LEU A 35 6.15 -2.00 1.78
C LEU A 35 5.37 -3.29 2.05
N GLU A 36 4.54 -3.75 1.11
CA GLU A 36 3.78 -5.00 1.26
C GLU A 36 4.71 -6.20 1.52
N GLN A 37 5.80 -6.31 0.77
CA GLN A 37 6.78 -7.37 0.97
C GLN A 37 7.43 -7.31 2.37
N ARG A 38 7.71 -6.09 2.85
CA ARG A 38 8.37 -5.91 4.16
C ARG A 38 7.43 -6.20 5.32
N VAL A 39 6.17 -5.75 5.22
CA VAL A 39 5.12 -6.08 6.19
C VAL A 39 4.90 -7.59 6.26
N SER A 40 4.88 -8.30 5.13
CA SER A 40 4.76 -9.77 5.12
C SER A 40 5.87 -10.45 5.91
N ARG A 41 7.13 -10.04 5.72
CA ARG A 41 8.27 -10.59 6.45
C ARG A 41 8.19 -10.30 7.95
N LEU A 42 7.72 -9.10 8.33
CA LEU A 42 7.50 -8.76 9.72
C LEU A 42 6.43 -9.67 10.34
N CYS A 43 5.32 -9.89 9.65
CA CYS A 43 4.27 -10.82 10.12
C CYS A 43 4.81 -12.24 10.30
N ASP A 44 5.57 -12.76 9.33
CA ASP A 44 6.18 -14.09 9.43
C ASP A 44 7.14 -14.18 10.63
N ALA A 45 7.95 -13.15 10.85
CA ALA A 45 8.88 -13.07 11.99
C ALA A 45 8.16 -13.02 13.34
N VAL A 46 7.00 -12.36 13.42
CA VAL A 46 6.18 -12.33 14.64
C VAL A 46 5.49 -13.68 14.87
N LEU A 47 4.98 -14.32 13.83
CA LEU A 47 4.30 -15.62 13.92
C LEU A 47 5.25 -16.77 14.29
N ALA A 48 6.54 -16.66 13.93
CA ALA A 48 7.56 -17.63 14.30
C ALA A 48 7.94 -17.58 15.80
N ARG A 49 7.46 -16.58 16.56
CA ARG A 49 7.84 -16.38 17.96
C ARG A 49 6.93 -17.11 18.95
N PRO A 50 7.43 -17.36 20.18
CA PRO A 50 6.60 -17.84 21.27
C PRO A 50 5.41 -16.90 21.55
N PRO A 51 4.25 -17.43 21.98
CA PRO A 51 3.04 -16.63 22.20
C PRO A 51 3.21 -15.49 23.22
N ALA A 52 4.10 -15.65 24.20
CA ALA A 52 4.40 -14.62 25.19
C ALA A 52 5.11 -13.40 24.57
N GLU A 53 6.08 -13.64 23.70
CA GLU A 53 6.80 -12.59 22.97
C GLU A 53 5.91 -11.93 21.93
N ALA A 54 5.13 -12.70 21.17
CA ALA A 54 4.19 -12.17 20.19
C ALA A 54 3.15 -11.23 20.86
N LYS A 55 2.67 -11.59 22.05
CA LYS A 55 1.78 -10.73 22.84
C LYS A 55 2.44 -9.42 23.28
N ALA A 56 3.73 -9.44 23.62
CA ALA A 56 4.45 -8.23 23.99
C ALA A 56 4.58 -7.23 22.82
N LEU A 57 4.49 -7.72 21.58
CA LEU A 57 4.56 -6.90 20.37
C LEU A 57 3.21 -6.28 19.95
N LEU A 58 2.09 -6.69 20.56
CA LEU A 58 0.76 -6.18 20.21
C LEU A 58 0.66 -4.66 20.20
N PRO A 59 1.15 -3.91 21.22
CA PRO A 59 1.05 -2.45 21.21
C PRO A 59 1.81 -1.81 20.04
N VAL A 60 2.91 -2.43 19.61
CA VAL A 60 3.73 -1.95 18.51
C VAL A 60 3.06 -2.23 17.16
N LEU A 61 2.44 -3.40 17.01
CA LEU A 61 1.65 -3.75 15.83
C LEU A 61 0.42 -2.84 15.69
N GLU A 62 -0.26 -2.53 16.79
CA GLU A 62 -1.38 -1.56 16.81
C GLU A 62 -0.94 -0.17 16.33
N GLN A 63 0.25 0.29 16.75
CA GLN A 63 0.81 1.55 16.26
C GLN A 63 1.12 1.50 14.75
N LEU A 64 1.67 0.40 14.25
CA LEU A 64 1.93 0.25 12.81
C LEU A 64 0.63 0.28 11.98
N ILE A 65 -0.44 -0.36 12.47
CA ILE A 65 -1.76 -0.32 11.83
C ILE A 65 -2.27 1.13 11.78
N ALA A 66 -2.24 1.85 12.90
CA ALA A 66 -2.68 3.25 12.95
C ALA A 66 -1.88 4.15 11.98
N ARG A 67 -0.58 3.90 11.81
CA ARG A 67 0.26 4.62 10.84
C ARG A 67 -0.11 4.29 9.39
N LEU A 68 -0.40 3.02 9.09
CA LEU A 68 -0.87 2.61 7.77
C LEU A 68 -2.20 3.29 7.41
N ASP A 69 -3.14 3.37 8.36
CA ASP A 69 -4.41 4.06 8.16
C ASP A 69 -4.22 5.56 7.89
N ALA A 70 -3.31 6.21 8.63
CA ALA A 70 -2.95 7.61 8.40
C ALA A 70 -2.28 7.80 7.03
N ALA A 71 -1.38 6.91 6.62
CA ALA A 71 -0.74 6.94 5.32
C ALA A 71 -1.76 6.75 4.18
N ALA A 72 -2.67 5.79 4.30
CA ALA A 72 -3.75 5.57 3.34
C ALA A 72 -4.62 6.83 3.18
N THR A 73 -4.98 7.47 4.29
CA THR A 73 -5.71 8.75 4.29
C THR A 73 -4.92 9.85 3.57
N ALA A 74 -3.61 9.96 3.84
CA ALA A 74 -2.74 10.95 3.21
C ALA A 74 -2.52 10.74 1.71
N ILE A 75 -2.53 9.47 1.25
CA ILE A 75 -2.45 9.12 -0.17
C ILE A 75 -3.78 9.46 -0.88
N GLN A 76 -4.91 9.15 -0.25
CA GLN A 76 -6.24 9.51 -0.78
C GLN A 76 -6.38 11.03 -0.93
N GLN A 77 -5.96 11.81 0.06
CA GLN A 77 -6.01 13.27 0.02
C GLN A 77 -5.11 13.89 -1.06
N ARG A 78 -4.01 13.22 -1.42
CA ARG A 78 -3.11 13.66 -2.49
C ARG A 78 -3.70 13.48 -3.89
N GLY A 79 -4.73 12.65 -4.05
CA GLY A 79 -5.25 12.27 -5.35
C GLY A 79 -4.38 11.25 -6.10
N ASP A 80 -3.33 10.71 -5.46
CA ASP A 80 -2.56 9.54 -5.93
C ASP A 80 -3.32 8.22 -5.70
N GLY A 81 -4.50 8.28 -5.08
CA GLY A 81 -5.49 7.22 -5.14
C GLY A 81 -5.99 7.08 -6.58
N GLY A 82 -5.27 6.31 -7.40
CA GLY A 82 -5.58 5.97 -8.79
C GLY A 82 -6.85 5.15 -8.99
N ASP A 83 -7.92 5.50 -8.28
CA ASP A 83 -9.29 5.01 -8.45
C ASP A 83 -10.30 6.17 -8.61
N SER A 84 -9.82 7.39 -8.84
CA SER A 84 -10.69 8.45 -9.37
C SER A 84 -11.03 8.12 -10.83
N PRO A 85 -12.32 8.02 -11.22
CA PRO A 85 -12.69 7.82 -12.61
C PRO A 85 -12.05 8.93 -13.46
N PRO A 86 -11.49 8.60 -14.64
CA PRO A 86 -10.74 9.57 -15.43
C PRO A 86 -11.59 10.81 -15.68
N PRO A 87 -11.00 12.03 -15.55
CA PRO A 87 -11.73 13.26 -15.79
C PRO A 87 -12.34 13.21 -17.20
N ALA A 88 -13.58 13.70 -17.32
CA ALA A 88 -14.51 13.58 -18.46
C ALA A 88 -13.97 13.96 -19.87
N ARG A 89 -12.69 14.32 -20.00
CA ARG A 89 -11.97 14.38 -21.28
C ARG A 89 -11.91 13.03 -21.99
N SER A 90 -11.85 11.90 -21.29
CA SER A 90 -11.86 10.56 -21.93
C SER A 90 -13.24 10.18 -22.49
N ALA A 91 -14.34 10.61 -21.86
CA ALA A 91 -15.70 10.33 -22.32
C ALA A 91 -15.99 10.98 -23.68
N ARG A 92 -15.48 12.20 -23.92
CA ARG A 92 -15.63 12.89 -25.22
C ARG A 92 -14.77 12.25 -26.31
N SER A 93 -13.60 11.71 -25.96
CA SER A 93 -12.73 10.94 -26.86
C SER A 93 -13.35 9.59 -27.23
N ALA A 94 -13.92 8.87 -26.26
CA ALA A 94 -14.63 7.62 -26.49
C ALA A 94 -15.90 7.82 -27.34
N ALA A 95 -16.69 8.87 -27.09
CA ALA A 95 -17.86 9.20 -27.89
C ALA A 95 -17.51 9.53 -29.36
N ALA A 96 -16.36 10.17 -29.61
CA ALA A 96 -15.87 10.42 -30.97
C ALA A 96 -15.48 9.11 -31.68
N ALA A 97 -14.89 8.14 -30.97
CA ALA A 97 -14.53 6.84 -31.53
C ALA A 97 -15.76 6.01 -31.92
N TYR A 98 -16.83 6.03 -31.11
CA TYR A 98 -18.08 5.31 -31.42
C TYR A 98 -18.95 6.03 -32.47
N GLY A 99 -18.94 7.38 -32.50
CA GLY A 99 -19.66 8.16 -33.51
C GLY A 99 -19.03 8.09 -34.91
N ALA A 100 -17.70 8.08 -35.00
CA ALA A 100 -16.99 8.03 -36.29
C ALA A 100 -17.11 6.67 -37.01
N GLY A 101 -17.37 5.59 -36.28
CA GLY A 101 -17.58 4.25 -36.84
C GLY A 101 -18.94 4.08 -37.53
N GLN A 102 -19.95 4.87 -37.13
CA GLN A 102 -21.33 4.71 -37.63
C GLN A 102 -21.59 5.49 -38.93
N THR A 103 -20.88 6.60 -39.16
CA THR A 103 -21.02 7.40 -40.40
C THR A 103 -20.36 6.77 -41.61
N ARG A 104 -19.31 5.95 -41.43
CA ARG A 104 -18.59 5.31 -42.55
C ARG A 104 -19.30 4.10 -43.15
N ARG A 105 -20.27 3.49 -42.43
CA ARG A 105 -21.06 2.34 -42.93
C ARG A 105 -22.32 2.71 -43.69
N ARG A 106 -22.69 4.00 -43.77
CA ARG A 106 -23.92 4.45 -44.46
C ARG A 106 -23.72 5.12 -45.81
N ARG A 107 -22.47 5.28 -46.29
CA ARG A 107 -22.18 5.74 -47.66
C ARG A 107 -21.44 4.64 -48.41
N GLY A 108 -22.21 3.66 -48.84
CA GLY A 108 -21.77 2.52 -49.65
C GLY A 108 -22.98 1.91 -50.32
N PHE A 109 -23.63 2.70 -51.18
CA PHE A 109 -24.53 2.29 -52.25
C PHE A 109 -24.28 3.23 -53.42
#